data_AF-A0A966UV61-F1
#
_entry.id   AF-A0A966UV61-F1
#
_cell.length_a   1.000
_cell.length_b   1.000
_cell.length_c   1.000
_cell.angle_alpha   90.00
_cell.angle_beta   90.00
_cell.angle_gamma   90.00
#
_symmetry.space_group_name_H-M   'P 1'
#
loop_
_entity.id
_entity.type
_entity.pdbx_description
1 polymer ?
#
loop_
_entity_poly.entity_id
_entity_poly.type
_entity_poly.pdbx_seq_one_letter_code
_entity_poly.pdbx_strand_id
1 'polypeptide(L)'
;PKDADSWDRLGKALFVSGNHSEAAKCFEKSLDLKPNMVEVLANLGVAYKTQGRKEAFEEVLAKLTALDPKTGEQLKAFVPGAAGKP
;
A
#
# COMPACT_ATOMS: atom_id res chain seq x y z
N PRO A 1 9.91 -9.11 -13.15
CA PRO A 1 8.46 -8.84 -13.35
C PRO A 1 8.28 -7.68 -14.34
N LYS A 2 7.67 -7.91 -15.50
CA LYS A 2 7.57 -6.90 -16.59
C LYS A 2 6.28 -6.07 -16.57
N ASP A 3 5.33 -6.41 -15.70
CA ASP A 3 4.01 -5.77 -15.64
C ASP A 3 3.65 -5.42 -14.20
N ALA A 4 2.91 -4.32 -14.02
CA ALA A 4 2.48 -3.78 -12.72
C ALA A 4 1.85 -4.85 -11.82
N ASP A 5 0.97 -5.66 -12.38
CA ASP A 5 0.24 -6.72 -11.68
C ASP A 5 1.17 -7.78 -11.04
N SER A 6 2.35 -8.02 -11.63
CA SER A 6 3.33 -8.95 -11.06
C SER A 6 4.05 -8.35 -9.84
N TRP A 7 4.33 -7.04 -9.89
CA TRP A 7 4.91 -6.31 -8.76
C TRP A 7 3.92 -6.18 -7.61
N ASP A 8 2.64 -5.93 -7.90
CA ASP A 8 1.56 -5.95 -6.90
C ASP A 8 1.48 -7.31 -6.18
N ARG A 9 1.40 -8.42 -6.94
CA ARG A 9 1.35 -9.76 -6.36
C ARG A 9 2.55 -10.09 -5.48
N LEU A 10 3.75 -9.70 -5.91
CA LEU A 10 4.97 -9.88 -5.10
C LEU A 10 4.92 -9.03 -3.83
N GLY A 11 4.47 -7.77 -3.93
CA GLY A 11 4.30 -6.88 -2.79
C GLY A 11 3.33 -7.44 -1.76
N LYS A 12 2.18 -7.97 -2.20
CA LYS A 12 1.21 -8.65 -1.33
C LYS A 12 1.82 -9.86 -0.61
N ALA A 13 2.55 -10.71 -1.34
CA ALA A 13 3.23 -11.86 -0.74
C ALA A 13 4.23 -11.44 0.34
N LEU A 14 5.06 -10.43 0.05
CA LEU A 14 6.03 -9.89 1.00
C LEU A 14 5.35 -9.26 2.22
N PHE A 15 4.24 -8.55 2.02
CA PHE A 15 3.47 -7.92 3.10
C PHE A 15 2.93 -8.97 4.08
N VAL A 16 2.36 -10.07 3.56
CA VAL A 16 1.87 -11.19 4.39
C VAL A 16 3.01 -11.89 5.13
N SER A 17 4.20 -11.96 4.54
CA SER A 17 5.41 -12.47 5.20
C SER A 17 6.01 -11.51 6.24
N GLY A 18 5.40 -10.35 6.50
CA GLY A 18 5.91 -9.34 7.44
C GLY A 18 7.03 -8.45 6.88
N ASN A 19 7.42 -8.66 5.62
CA ASN A 19 8.49 -7.90 4.96
C ASN A 19 7.94 -6.58 4.38
N HIS A 20 7.41 -5.72 5.25
CA HIS A 20 6.68 -4.50 4.85
C HIS A 20 7.53 -3.52 4.03
N SER A 21 8.83 -3.42 4.31
CA SER A 21 9.74 -2.53 3.56
C SER A 21 9.94 -2.98 2.12
N GLU A 22 10.12 -4.28 1.87
CA GLU A 22 10.24 -4.82 0.51
C GLU A 22 8.88 -4.84 -0.21
N ALA A 23 7.80 -5.06 0.53
CA ALA A 23 6.44 -4.94 0.00
C ALA A 23 6.19 -3.53 -0.57
N ALA A 24 6.55 -2.49 0.18
CA ALA A 24 6.42 -1.10 -0.26
C ALA A 24 7.19 -0.84 -1.57
N LYS A 25 8.45 -1.29 -1.68
CA LYS A 25 9.23 -1.17 -2.91
C LYS A 25 8.59 -1.87 -4.11
N CYS A 26 7.94 -3.01 -3.88
CA CYS A 26 7.23 -3.71 -4.95
C CYS A 26 5.98 -2.92 -5.39
N PHE A 27 5.21 -2.37 -4.45
CA PHE A 27 4.06 -1.54 -4.79
C PHE A 27 4.47 -0.24 -5.49
N GLU A 28 5.56 0.42 -5.07
CA GLU A 28 6.13 1.58 -5.77
C GLU A 28 6.45 1.23 -7.24
N LYS A 29 7.14 0.11 -7.49
CA LYS A 29 7.42 -0.36 -8.87
C LYS A 29 6.17 -0.69 -9.68
N SER A 30 5.12 -1.19 -9.02
CA SER A 30 3.82 -1.41 -9.67
C SER A 30 3.20 -0.08 -10.10
N LEU A 31 3.26 0.93 -9.24
CA LEU A 31 2.74 2.28 -9.50
C LEU A 31 3.58 3.06 -10.51
N ASP A 32 4.89 2.84 -10.58
CA ASP A 32 5.73 3.40 -11.65
C ASP A 32 5.28 2.95 -13.04
N LEU A 33 4.75 1.71 -13.15
CA LEU A 33 4.22 1.16 -14.39
C LEU A 33 2.75 1.55 -14.62
N LYS A 34 1.94 1.58 -13.56
CA LYS A 34 0.52 1.97 -13.59
C LYS A 34 0.18 2.85 -12.36
N PRO A 35 0.27 4.18 -12.48
CA PRO A 35 0.21 5.09 -11.32
C PRO A 35 -1.17 5.17 -10.65
N ASN A 36 -2.23 4.80 -11.37
CA ASN A 36 -3.62 5.00 -10.92
C ASN A 36 -4.26 3.71 -10.38
N MET A 37 -3.47 2.78 -9.86
CA MET A 37 -3.99 1.54 -9.27
C MET A 37 -4.42 1.77 -7.83
N VAL A 38 -5.72 2.03 -7.63
CA VAL A 38 -6.36 2.27 -6.32
C VAL A 38 -5.99 1.19 -5.29
N GLU A 39 -6.06 -0.08 -5.66
CA GLU A 39 -5.74 -1.20 -4.76
C GLU A 39 -4.25 -1.22 -4.35
N VAL A 40 -3.34 -0.91 -5.28
CA VAL A 40 -1.90 -0.89 -5.02
C VAL A 40 -1.54 0.32 -4.14
N LEU A 41 -2.16 1.48 -4.38
CA LEU A 41 -2.04 2.65 -3.49
C LEU A 41 -2.52 2.34 -2.08
N ALA A 42 -3.66 1.65 -1.93
CA ALA A 42 -4.15 1.24 -0.62
C ALA A 42 -3.15 0.31 0.09
N ASN A 43 -2.62 -0.69 -0.62
CA ASN A 43 -1.63 -1.63 -0.06
C ASN A 43 -0.31 -0.93 0.32
N LEU A 44 0.16 0.01 -0.51
CA LEU A 44 1.34 0.83 -0.20
C LEU A 44 1.11 1.70 1.04
N GLY A 45 -0.06 2.31 1.13
CA GLY A 45 -0.45 3.11 2.30
C GLY A 45 -0.47 2.27 3.58
N VAL A 46 -1.06 1.08 3.54
CA VAL A 46 -1.03 0.13 4.65
C VAL A 46 0.42 -0.23 5.01
N ALA A 47 1.26 -0.54 4.02
CA ALA A 47 2.67 -0.85 4.24
C ALA A 47 3.44 0.29 4.91
N TYR A 48 3.25 1.54 4.51
CA TYR A 48 3.89 2.69 5.16
C TYR A 48 3.35 2.94 6.56
N LYS A 49 2.04 2.78 6.78
CA LYS A 49 1.43 2.94 8.10
C LYS A 49 1.97 1.91 9.09
N THR A 50 2.12 0.65 8.68
CA THR A 50 2.73 -0.42 9.48
C THR A 50 4.21 -0.15 9.79
N GLN A 51 4.93 0.51 8.87
CA GLN A 51 6.33 0.91 9.08
C GLN A 51 6.49 2.21 9.90
N GLY A 52 5.40 2.89 10.27
CA GLY A 52 5.45 4.19 10.93
C GLY A 52 5.90 5.36 10.02
N ARG A 53 5.95 5.16 8.70
CA ARG A 53 6.34 6.18 7.73
C ARG A 53 5.17 7.13 7.43
N LYS A 54 4.94 8.07 8.35
CA LYS A 54 3.78 8.98 8.30
C LYS A 54 3.75 9.86 7.05
N GLU A 55 4.87 10.48 6.68
CA GLU A 55 4.93 11.40 5.53
C GLU A 55 4.59 10.67 4.22
N ALA A 56 5.22 9.52 3.98
CA ALA A 56 4.96 8.70 2.80
C ALA A 56 3.51 8.17 2.77
N PHE A 57 2.93 7.87 3.94
CA PHE A 57 1.52 7.52 4.05
C PHE A 57 0.60 8.67 3.64
N GLU A 58 0.87 9.90 4.08
CA GLU A 58 0.06 11.08 3.74
C GLU A 58 0.08 11.38 2.23
N GLU A 59 1.24 11.22 1.58
CA GLU A 59 1.36 11.35 0.12
C GLU A 59 0.53 10.31 -0.64
N VAL A 60 0.62 9.04 -0.22
CA VAL A 60 -0.15 7.96 -0.84
C VAL A 60 -1.64 8.13 -0.59
N LEU A 61 -2.03 8.55 0.62
CA LEU A 61 -3.41 8.83 0.98
C LEU A 61 -3.98 9.96 0.13
N ALA A 62 -3.22 11.02 -0.13
CA ALA A 62 -3.65 12.12 -1.00
C ALA A 62 -3.90 11.64 -2.44
N LYS A 63 -2.97 10.87 -3.02
CA LYS A 63 -3.13 10.27 -4.35
C LYS A 63 -4.33 9.33 -4.41
N LEU A 64 -4.47 8.47 -3.41
CA LEU A 64 -5.59 7.53 -3.31
C LEU A 64 -6.93 8.27 -3.21
N THR A 65 -7.01 9.31 -2.38
CA THR A 65 -8.23 10.09 -2.17
C THR A 65 -8.63 10.85 -3.43
N ALA A 66 -7.66 11.31 -4.23
CA ALA A 66 -7.93 11.94 -5.52
C ALA A 66 -8.52 10.98 -6.56
N LEU A 67 -8.23 9.67 -6.46
CA LEU A 67 -8.73 8.64 -7.38
C LEU A 67 -10.02 7.97 -6.85
N ASP A 68 -10.02 7.60 -5.59
CA ASP A 68 -11.13 6.99 -4.88
C ASP A 68 -11.19 7.55 -3.43
N PRO A 69 -12.01 8.57 -3.19
CA PRO A 69 -12.16 9.16 -1.86
C PRO A 69 -12.61 8.15 -0.80
N LYS A 70 -13.48 7.21 -1.18
CA LYS A 70 -14.05 6.21 -0.28
C LYS A 70 -12.98 5.24 0.22
N THR A 71 -12.10 4.77 -0.66
CA THR A 71 -10.95 3.95 -0.28
C THR A 71 -9.93 4.74 0.53
N GLY A 72 -9.71 6.02 0.20
CA GLY A 72 -8.89 6.93 1.00
C GLY A 72 -9.36 7.05 2.45
N GLU A 73 -10.65 7.30 2.66
CA GLU A 73 -11.24 7.36 4.00
C GLU A 73 -11.10 6.04 4.77
N GLN A 74 -11.34 4.90 4.10
CA GLN A 74 -11.15 3.58 4.70
C GLN A 74 -9.69 3.35 5.13
N LEU A 75 -8.73 3.69 4.27
CA LEU A 75 -7.31 3.58 4.58
C LEU A 75 -6.90 4.49 5.75
N LYS A 76 -7.45 5.72 5.80
CA LYS A 76 -7.19 6.66 6.89
C LYS A 76 -7.66 6.10 8.23
N ALA A 77 -8.86 5.52 8.27
CA ALA A 77 -9.45 4.91 9.46
C ALA A 77 -8.80 3.57 9.86
N PHE A 78 -8.18 2.85 8.91
CA PHE A 78 -7.55 1.55 9.15
C PHE A 78 -6.36 1.64 10.13
N VAL A 79 -6.37 0.90 11.23
CA VAL A 79 -5.24 0.81 12.17
C VAL A 79 -4.55 -0.55 12.00
N PRO A 80 -3.30 -0.59 11.48
CA PRO A 80 -2.56 -1.84 11.34
C PRO A 80 -2.31 -2.46 12.72
N GLY A 81 -2.56 -3.76 12.87
CA GLY A 81 -2.26 -4.50 14.11
C GLY A 81 -3.40 -4.64 15.13
N ALA A 82 -4.62 -4.15 14.84
CA ALA A 82 -5.79 -4.41 15.69
C ALA A 82 -6.37 -5.84 15.56
N ALA A 83 -5.90 -6.62 14.58
CA ALA A 83 -6.17 -8.06 14.54
C ALA A 83 -5.20 -8.76 15.50
N GLY A 84 -5.73 -9.16 16.65
CA GLY A 84 -5.02 -9.95 17.66
C GLY A 84 -4.24 -11.09 17.02
N LYS A 85 -2.99 -11.26 17.49
CA LYS A 85 -2.37 -12.58 17.45
C LYS A 85 -3.37 -13.57 18.08
N PRO A 86 -3.54 -14.79 17.52
CA PRO A 86 -4.20 -15.85 18.28
C PRO A 86 -3.48 -16.07 19.61
#